data_AF-A0A7X9FK72-F1
#
_entry.id   AF-A0A7X9FK72-F1
#
_cell.length_a   1.000
_cell.length_b   1.000
_cell.length_c   1.000
_cell.angle_alpha   90.00
_cell.angle_beta   90.00
_cell.angle_gamma   90.00
#
_symmetry.space_group_name_H-M   'P 1'
#
loop_
_entity.id
_entity.type
_entity.pdbx_description
1 polymer ?
#
loop_
_entity_poly.entity_id
_entity_poly.type
_entity_poly.pdbx_seq_one_letter_code
_entity_poly.pdbx_strand_id
1 'polypeptide(L)' 'PDASGLAPGGAIPAGGVEEPDEADFSGQRERIMANFERKELLYYMKKADGNISQASRLSGIPRRTFYRKLRKYGL' A
#
# COMPACT_ATOMS: atom_id res chain seq x y z
N PRO A 1 -2.69 21.46 -48.59
CA PRO A 1 -2.48 22.10 -47.27
C PRO A 1 -3.77 22.83 -46.86
N ASP A 2 -4.40 22.58 -45.73
CA ASP A 2 -3.94 21.94 -44.50
C ASP A 2 -5.16 21.54 -43.63
N ALA A 3 -4.93 20.53 -42.78
CA ALA A 3 -5.63 20.04 -41.59
C ALA A 3 -7.07 20.54 -41.29
N SER A 4 -8.06 19.63 -41.32
CA SER A 4 -8.48 18.78 -40.17
C SER A 4 -9.53 19.44 -39.29
N GLY A 5 -10.69 18.78 -39.23
CA GLY A 5 -11.71 19.05 -38.25
C GLY A 5 -11.16 18.82 -36.84
N LEU A 6 -11.37 19.82 -35.98
CA LEU A 6 -11.20 19.68 -34.55
C LEU A 6 -12.59 19.63 -33.95
N ALA A 7 -13.04 18.41 -33.64
CA ALA A 7 -14.16 18.20 -32.74
C ALA A 7 -13.86 18.93 -31.42
N PRO A 8 -14.83 19.58 -30.77
CA PRO A 8 -14.62 20.08 -29.42
C PRO A 8 -14.29 18.87 -28.54
N GLY A 9 -13.07 18.86 -28.02
CA GLY A 9 -12.57 17.85 -27.11
C GLY A 9 -13.61 17.63 -26.02
N GLY A 10 -13.97 16.36 -25.83
CA GLY A 10 -14.89 15.94 -24.80
C GLY A 10 -14.51 16.59 -23.48
N ALA A 11 -15.45 17.35 -22.93
CA ALA A 11 -15.36 17.84 -21.58
C ALA A 11 -15.05 16.65 -20.67
N ILE A 12 -13.84 16.62 -20.10
CA ILE A 12 -13.62 15.88 -18.87
C ILE A 12 -14.67 16.48 -17.91
N PRO A 13 -15.65 15.71 -17.40
CA PRO A 13 -16.55 16.26 -16.41
C PRO A 13 -15.68 16.75 -15.27
N ALA A 14 -15.78 18.05 -14.97
CA ALA A 14 -15.23 18.65 -13.77
C ALA A 14 -15.96 18.02 -12.57
N GLY A 15 -15.63 16.76 -12.27
CA GLY A 15 -15.84 16.21 -10.95
C GLY A 15 -15.04 17.10 -10.02
N GLY A 16 -15.75 17.82 -9.15
CA GLY A 16 -15.12 18.63 -8.13
C GLY A 16 -14.06 17.79 -7.45
N VAL A 17 -12.81 18.25 -7.52
CA VAL A 17 -11.82 17.85 -6.54
C VAL A 17 -12.27 18.52 -5.25
N GLU A 18 -13.19 17.87 -4.54
CA GLU A 18 -13.33 18.14 -3.12
C GLU A 18 -11.93 17.90 -2.55
N GLU A 19 -11.26 18.98 -2.14
CA GLU A 19 -10.01 18.95 -1.38
C GLU A 19 -10.17 17.87 -0.32
N PRO A 20 -9.53 16.70 -0.46
CA PRO A 20 -9.93 15.59 0.38
C PRO A 20 -9.45 15.91 1.78
N ASP A 21 -10.37 15.83 2.74
CA ASP A 21 -10.13 16.15 4.12
C ASP A 21 -8.85 15.42 4.57
N GLU A 22 -7.88 16.12 5.14
CA GLU A 22 -6.59 15.54 5.53
C GLU A 22 -6.80 14.29 6.42
N ALA A 23 -7.91 14.28 7.18
CA ALA A 23 -8.37 13.13 7.95
C ALA A 23 -8.66 11.89 7.08
N ASP A 24 -9.34 12.04 5.95
CA ASP A 24 -9.67 10.95 5.02
C ASP A 24 -8.41 10.39 4.34
N PHE A 25 -7.48 11.26 3.94
CA PHE A 25 -6.20 10.83 3.38
C PHE A 25 -5.35 10.06 4.39
N SER A 26 -5.27 10.54 5.63
CA SER A 26 -4.48 9.90 6.68
C SER A 26 -5.00 8.48 6.98
N GLY A 27 -6.32 8.32 7.09
CA GLY A 27 -6.96 7.03 7.32
C GLY A 27 -6.80 6.07 6.14
N GLN A 28 -6.95 6.55 4.90
CA GLN A 28 -6.71 5.74 3.71
C GLN A 28 -5.25 5.30 3.61
N ARG A 29 -4.30 6.20 3.86
CA ARG A 29 -2.86 5.90 3.85
C ARG A 29 -2.53 4.84 4.89
N GLU A 30 -3.04 4.95 6.11
CA GLU A 30 -2.78 3.97 7.17
C GLU A 30 -3.31 2.57 6.79
N ARG A 31 -4.50 2.49 6.16
CA ARG A 31 -5.05 1.22 5.67
C ARG A 31 -4.19 0.60 4.57
N ILE A 32 -3.69 1.40 3.62
CA ILE A 32 -2.82 0.92 2.55
C ILE A 32 -1.51 0.39 3.14
N MET A 33 -0.91 1.15 4.06
CA MET A 33 0.33 0.75 4.75
C MET A 33 0.14 -0.53 5.57
N ALA A 34 -0.96 -0.64 6.33
CA ALA A 34 -1.24 -1.83 7.12
C ALA A 34 -1.43 -3.09 6.25
N ASN A 35 -2.06 -2.95 5.09
CA ASN A 35 -2.21 -4.05 4.14
C ASN A 35 -0.87 -4.45 3.51
N PHE A 36 -0.04 -3.47 3.15
CA PHE A 36 1.30 -3.72 2.63
C PHE A 36 2.16 -4.45 3.66
N GLU A 37 2.22 -3.96 4.90
CA GLU A 37 2.98 -4.60 5.99
C GLU A 37 2.51 -6.03 6.26
N ARG A 38 1.20 -6.31 6.27
CA ARG A 38 0.68 -7.68 6.41
C ARG A 38 1.17 -8.60 5.30
N LYS A 39 1.09 -8.15 4.04
CA LYS A 39 1.52 -8.94 2.88
C LYS A 39 3.03 -9.22 2.91
N GLU A 40 3.82 -8.24 3.31
CA GLU A 40 5.27 -8.37 3.45
C GLU A 40 5.64 -9.42 4.52
N LEU A 41 5.02 -9.37 5.70
CA LEU A 41 5.26 -10.34 6.77
C LEU A 41 4.92 -11.77 6.34
N LEU A 42 3.78 -11.96 5.67
CA LEU A 42 3.36 -13.26 5.13
C LEU A 42 4.32 -13.77 4.07
N TYR A 43 4.78 -12.89 3.18
CA TYR A 43 5.76 -13.23 2.15
C TYR A 43 7.04 -13.81 2.77
N TYR A 44 7.61 -13.14 3.78
CA TYR A 44 8.83 -13.61 4.43
C TYR A 44 8.60 -14.82 5.34
N MET A 45 7.43 -14.94 5.98
CA MET A 45 7.04 -16.17 6.69
C MET A 45 7.04 -17.37 5.75
N LYS A 46 6.40 -17.24 4.58
CA LYS A 46 6.35 -18.29 3.58
C LYS A 46 7.75 -18.63 3.05
N LYS A 47 8.57 -17.61 2.76
CA LYS A 47 9.93 -17.78 2.23
C LYS A 47 10.88 -18.43 3.24
N ALA A 48 10.59 -18.30 4.52
CA ALA A 48 11.34 -18.89 5.62
C ALA A 48 10.71 -20.18 6.18
N ASP A 49 9.69 -20.72 5.52
CA ASP A 49 8.95 -21.92 5.97
C ASP A 49 8.48 -21.82 7.44
N GLY A 50 7.91 -20.66 7.81
CA GLY A 50 7.44 -20.38 9.17
C GLY A 50 8.54 -20.04 10.19
N ASN A 51 9.82 -20.10 9.81
CA ASN A 51 10.91 -19.76 10.72
C ASN A 51 11.03 -18.24 10.92
N ILE A 52 10.54 -17.76 12.07
CA ILE A 52 10.52 -16.33 12.40
C ILE A 52 11.93 -15.72 12.48
N SER A 53 12.94 -16.46 12.94
CA SER A 53 14.32 -15.96 12.98
C SER A 53 14.86 -15.74 11.57
N GLN A 54 14.63 -16.68 10.67
CA GLN A 54 15.05 -16.57 9.28
C GLN A 54 14.26 -15.49 8.52
N ALA A 55 12.93 -15.42 8.68
CA ALA A 55 12.12 -14.37 8.06
C ALA A 55 12.52 -12.96 8.51
N SER A 56 12.87 -12.79 9.78
CA SER A 56 13.39 -11.50 10.28
C SER A 56 14.71 -11.12 9.61
N ARG A 57 15.62 -12.08 9.39
CA ARG A 57 16.86 -11.85 8.64
C ARG A 57 16.59 -11.51 7.18
N LEU A 58 15.67 -12.25 6.52
CA LEU A 58 15.32 -12.04 5.11
C LEU A 58 14.63 -10.69 4.87
N SER A 59 13.82 -10.21 5.82
CA SER A 59 13.14 -8.91 5.74
C SER A 59 14.02 -7.72 6.13
N GLY A 60 15.19 -7.96 6.74
CA GLY A 60 16.03 -6.89 7.31
C GLY A 60 15.44 -6.24 8.56
N ILE A 61 14.29 -6.71 9.06
CA ILE A 61 13.63 -6.17 10.25
C ILE A 61 14.12 -6.94 11.49
N PRO A 62 14.50 -6.26 12.60
CA PRO A 62 14.90 -6.93 13.83
C PRO A 62 13.85 -7.94 14.31
N ARG A 63 14.30 -9.11 14.78
CA ARG A 63 13.43 -10.23 15.17
C ARG A 63 12.29 -9.84 16.10
N ARG A 64 12.58 -9.04 17.14
CA ARG A 64 11.57 -8.54 18.09
C ARG A 64 10.52 -7.67 17.41
N THR A 65 10.93 -6.81 16.48
CA THR A 65 10.04 -5.96 15.69
C THR A 65 9.18 -6.80 14.75
N PHE A 66 9.77 -7.78 14.06
CA PHE A 66 9.05 -8.70 13.19
C PHE A 66 7.94 -9.44 13.95
N TYR A 67 8.30 -10.02 15.10
CA TYR A 67 7.33 -10.71 15.96
C TYR A 67 6.23 -9.77 16.48
N ARG A 68 6.57 -8.55 16.89
CA ARG A 68 5.58 -7.55 17.32
C ARG A 68 4.60 -7.21 16.20
N LYS A 69 5.07 -7.08 14.96
CA LYS A 69 4.21 -6.81 13.80
C LYS A 69 3.30 -8.01 13.49
N LEU A 70 3.81 -9.24 13.52
CA LEU A 70 2.96 -10.44 13.39
C LEU A 70 1.82 -10.44 14.42
N ARG A 71 2.16 -10.23 15.70
CA ARG A 71 1.19 -10.14 16.81
C ARG A 71 0.18 -9.00 16.61
N LYS A 72 0.61 -7.82 16.17
CA LYS A 72 -0.26 -6.68 15.85
C LYS A 72 -1.30 -7.06 14.79
N TYR A 73 -0.92 -7.90 13.84
CA TYR A 73 -1.76 -8.26 12.70
C TYR A 73 -2.50 -9.60 12.84
N GLY A 74 -2.27 -10.36 13.91
CA GLY A 74 -2.90 -11.65 14.15
C GLY A 74 -2.39 -12.76 13.23
N LEU A 75 -1.11 -12.68 12.85
CA LEU A 75 -0.42 -13.64 11.98
C LEU A 75 0.49 -14.59 12.76
#